data_AF-A0A7D5L2G2-F1
#
_entry.id   AF-A0A7D5L2G2-F1
#
_cell.length_a   1.000
_cell.length_b   1.000
_cell.length_c   1.000
_cell.angle_alpha   90.00
_cell.angle_beta   90.00
_cell.angle_gamma   90.00
#
_symmetry.space_group_name_H-M   'P 1'
#
loop_
_entity.id
_entity.type
_entity.pdbx_description
1 polymer ?
#
loop_
_entity_poly.entity_id
_entity_poly.type
_entity_poly.pdbx_seq_one_letter_code
_entity_poly.pdbx_strand_id
1 'polypeptide(L)'
;MFESIVYKNAIGPGPLIDVGALAEGLIFYGRVVIVGNTGTLKDLLARVPPFILLSLMKSGRIEFHYLADQTGVSTTQTSDGRDLHDLLCFSSPNHTIERVGPELFKAAAGSTGQARVGSSQFARLLRPLDHSGFDQGSILQSLLDSASTEASVAALIRIATPGYVQSSPLRFRIERMSQGFYVDTNIDFVRINEIYHQLVSPEHSSITKAYVLALLQGAYEATYFAATLDSEVAVTPIERVVQAKTVEAIVRRHTQSESQIEGFVDLTLSDARAIREAVNAGVVPFASIVKLLDSADKFRHWLQEQPIETGLLRAYYQATIKDSWADRLPGKSARWSVFTGIGLTADAFGTAPWGTLAGVAISAADSFLVDKLIKGWKPHQFVEGDLKSLFSEAKSKMSGK
;
A
#
# COMPACT_ATOMS: atom_id res chain seq x y z
N MET A 1 12.14 -10.40 -6.69
CA MET A 1 10.67 -10.25 -6.84
C MET A 1 10.02 -11.51 -6.29
N PHE A 2 8.79 -11.46 -5.77
CA PHE A 2 8.04 -12.63 -5.26
C PHE A 2 8.57 -13.28 -3.96
N GLU A 3 9.53 -12.65 -3.28
CA GLU A 3 10.06 -13.18 -2.02
C GLU A 3 9.16 -12.79 -0.84
N SER A 4 8.92 -11.50 -0.69
CA SER A 4 8.14 -10.92 0.40
C SER A 4 7.25 -9.80 -0.12
N ILE A 5 6.03 -9.71 0.41
CA ILE A 5 5.11 -8.59 0.15
C ILE A 5 4.48 -8.10 1.45
N VAL A 6 4.38 -6.78 1.61
CA VAL A 6 3.72 -6.12 2.73
C VAL A 6 2.34 -5.63 2.31
N TYR A 7 1.34 -5.97 3.11
CA TYR A 7 0.00 -5.40 3.08
C TYR A 7 -0.16 -4.47 4.27
N LYS A 8 -0.61 -3.25 4.03
CA LYS A 8 -0.88 -2.24 5.06
C LYS A 8 -2.37 -1.90 5.03
N ASN A 9 -2.88 -1.35 6.12
CA ASN A 9 -4.19 -0.73 6.15
C ASN A 9 -4.36 0.28 5.02
N ALA A 10 -5.36 0.04 4.17
CA ALA A 10 -5.75 0.97 3.13
C ALA A 10 -6.31 2.26 3.74
N ILE A 11 -5.93 3.40 3.19
CA ILE A 11 -6.57 4.68 3.52
C ILE A 11 -7.70 4.91 2.52
N GLY A 12 -8.95 4.91 3.00
CA GLY A 12 -10.12 5.18 2.17
C GLY A 12 -11.17 4.07 2.18
N PRO A 13 -12.04 4.01 1.16
CA PRO A 13 -13.15 3.08 1.12
C PRO A 13 -12.70 1.64 0.89
N GLY A 14 -13.36 0.72 1.59
CA GLY A 14 -13.09 -0.71 1.50
C GLY A 14 -12.76 -1.33 2.86
N PRO A 15 -12.43 -2.63 2.89
CA PRO A 15 -11.97 -3.26 4.11
C PRO A 15 -10.60 -2.70 4.51
N LEU A 16 -10.27 -2.73 5.80
CA LEU A 16 -8.95 -2.33 6.30
C LEU A 16 -7.85 -3.16 5.64
N ILE A 17 -8.13 -4.43 5.39
CA ILE A 17 -7.26 -5.34 4.64
C ILE A 17 -8.10 -6.23 3.72
N ASP A 18 -7.64 -6.45 2.49
CA ASP A 18 -8.32 -7.34 1.56
C ASP A 18 -7.82 -8.78 1.75
N VAL A 19 -8.63 -9.64 2.40
CA VAL A 19 -8.25 -11.04 2.65
C VAL A 19 -8.15 -11.87 1.37
N GLY A 20 -8.89 -11.51 0.32
CA GLY A 20 -8.73 -12.13 -0.99
C GLY A 20 -7.41 -11.74 -1.65
N ALA A 21 -6.97 -10.48 -1.49
CA ALA A 21 -5.66 -10.04 -1.96
C ALA A 21 -4.54 -10.73 -1.17
N LEU A 22 -4.68 -10.86 0.16
CA LEU A 22 -3.76 -11.67 0.98
C LEU A 22 -3.67 -13.13 0.49
N ALA A 23 -4.79 -13.73 0.11
CA ALA A 23 -4.83 -15.08 -0.44
C ALA A 23 -4.04 -15.19 -1.76
N GLU A 24 -4.17 -14.20 -2.65
CA GLU A 24 -3.34 -14.13 -3.87
C GLU A 24 -1.88 -13.87 -3.54
N GLY A 25 -1.60 -13.00 -2.57
CA GLY A 25 -0.27 -12.76 -2.03
C GLY A 25 0.41 -14.04 -1.57
N LEU A 26 -0.29 -14.91 -0.84
CA LEU A 26 0.25 -16.19 -0.37
C LEU A 26 0.63 -17.15 -1.51
N ILE A 27 -0.11 -17.08 -2.61
CA ILE A 27 0.19 -17.84 -3.82
C ILE A 27 1.49 -17.29 -4.39
N PHE A 28 1.54 -16.01 -4.77
CA PHE A 28 2.69 -15.44 -5.46
C PHE A 28 3.95 -15.30 -4.59
N TYR A 29 3.83 -15.04 -3.29
CA TYR A 29 4.93 -14.62 -2.42
C TYR A 29 5.25 -15.62 -1.32
N GLY A 30 6.56 -15.89 -1.12
CA GLY A 30 7.07 -16.78 -0.08
C GLY A 30 6.67 -16.35 1.33
N ARG A 31 6.67 -15.03 1.56
CA ARG A 31 6.31 -14.39 2.81
C ARG A 31 5.31 -13.27 2.57
N VAL A 32 4.18 -13.32 3.25
CA VAL A 32 3.18 -12.24 3.28
C VAL A 32 3.27 -11.56 4.64
N VAL A 33 3.63 -10.28 4.63
CA VAL A 33 3.72 -9.47 5.83
C VAL A 33 2.50 -8.56 5.91
N ILE A 34 1.90 -8.49 7.09
CA ILE A 34 0.76 -7.62 7.37
C ILE A 34 1.23 -6.59 8.37
N VAL A 35 1.18 -5.30 8.00
CA VAL A 35 1.36 -4.18 8.92
C VAL A 35 -0.02 -3.64 9.26
N GLY A 36 -0.47 -3.87 10.49
CA GLY A 36 -1.85 -3.60 10.87
C GLY A 36 -2.02 -3.27 12.35
N ASN A 37 -3.14 -2.64 12.68
CA ASN A 37 -3.48 -2.26 14.05
C ASN A 37 -4.54 -3.23 14.62
N THR A 38 -5.14 -2.87 15.76
CA THR A 38 -6.25 -3.63 16.38
C THR A 38 -7.41 -3.88 15.41
N GLY A 39 -7.78 -2.88 14.60
CA GLY A 39 -8.86 -3.00 13.63
C GLY A 39 -8.55 -4.06 12.58
N THR A 40 -7.35 -4.00 12.00
CA THR A 40 -6.87 -4.99 11.02
C THR A 40 -6.88 -6.40 11.58
N LEU A 41 -6.37 -6.56 12.80
CA LEU A 41 -6.27 -7.86 13.44
C LEU A 41 -7.67 -8.45 13.73
N LYS A 42 -8.59 -7.62 14.21
CA LYS A 42 -9.99 -8.01 14.46
C LYS A 42 -10.66 -8.46 13.17
N ASP A 43 -10.50 -7.69 12.10
CA ASP A 43 -11.10 -7.92 10.81
C ASP A 43 -10.53 -9.18 10.13
N LEU A 44 -9.21 -9.39 10.23
CA LEU A 44 -8.54 -10.61 9.77
C LEU A 44 -9.05 -11.86 10.49
N LEU A 45 -9.17 -11.83 11.82
CA LEU A 45 -9.67 -12.95 12.62
C LEU A 45 -11.17 -13.23 12.42
N ALA A 46 -11.93 -12.24 11.95
CA ALA A 46 -13.34 -12.43 11.58
C ALA A 46 -13.50 -13.16 10.24
N ARG A 47 -12.52 -13.04 9.33
CA ARG A 47 -12.60 -13.56 7.95
C ARG A 47 -11.70 -14.77 7.69
N VAL A 48 -10.66 -14.96 8.50
CA VAL A 48 -9.74 -16.10 8.43
C VAL A 48 -9.88 -16.94 9.69
N PRO A 49 -10.12 -18.26 9.60
CA PRO A 49 -10.21 -19.10 10.77
C PRO A 49 -8.95 -18.98 11.66
N PRO A 50 -9.08 -18.71 12.98
CA PRO A 50 -7.94 -18.34 13.83
C PRO A 50 -6.80 -19.35 13.83
N PHE A 51 -7.11 -20.64 13.81
CA PHE A 51 -6.10 -21.69 13.76
C PHE A 51 -5.41 -21.84 12.40
N ILE A 52 -6.08 -21.46 11.31
CA ILE A 52 -5.44 -21.37 9.99
C ILE A 52 -4.46 -20.21 9.97
N LEU A 53 -4.87 -19.03 10.45
CA LEU A 53 -3.97 -17.89 10.58
C LEU A 53 -2.76 -18.21 11.48
N LEU A 54 -2.99 -18.81 12.65
CA LEU A 54 -1.92 -19.24 13.56
C LEU A 54 -0.97 -20.24 12.88
N SER A 55 -1.48 -21.17 12.09
CA SER A 55 -0.64 -22.13 11.35
C SER A 55 0.24 -21.42 10.31
N LEU A 56 -0.32 -20.49 9.55
CA LEU A 56 0.41 -19.72 8.54
C LEU A 56 1.48 -18.82 9.17
N MET A 57 1.21 -18.28 10.36
CA MET A 57 2.19 -17.52 11.13
C MET A 57 3.32 -18.40 11.67
N LYS A 58 3.00 -19.59 12.19
CA LYS A 58 4.01 -20.55 12.67
C LYS A 58 4.93 -21.03 11.55
N SER A 59 4.40 -21.20 10.34
CA SER A 59 5.20 -21.60 9.18
C SER A 59 5.95 -20.44 8.52
N GLY A 60 5.87 -19.22 9.07
CA GLY A 60 6.53 -18.03 8.51
C GLY A 60 5.95 -17.53 7.18
N ARG A 61 4.77 -18.04 6.77
CA ARG A 61 4.10 -17.62 5.53
C ARG A 61 3.37 -16.31 5.70
N ILE A 62 2.81 -16.09 6.90
CA ILE A 62 2.25 -14.80 7.32
C ILE A 62 3.09 -14.25 8.46
N GLU A 63 3.52 -13.00 8.37
CA GLU A 63 4.06 -12.27 9.51
C GLU A 63 3.11 -11.10 9.82
N PHE A 64 2.74 -10.91 11.09
CA PHE A 64 1.90 -9.77 11.48
C PHE A 64 2.72 -8.82 12.33
N HIS A 65 3.01 -7.64 11.77
CA HIS A 65 3.58 -6.50 12.45
C HIS A 65 2.45 -5.64 12.99
N TYR A 66 2.27 -5.69 14.31
CA TYR A 66 1.25 -4.95 15.01
C TYR A 66 1.72 -3.52 15.27
N LEU A 67 0.99 -2.58 14.66
CA LEU A 67 1.23 -1.15 14.75
C LEU A 67 0.52 -0.59 16.00
N ALA A 68 1.32 -0.18 16.99
CA ALA A 68 0.81 0.31 18.27
C ALA A 68 0.40 1.79 18.23
N ASP A 69 0.93 2.52 17.26
CA ASP A 69 0.62 3.90 16.95
C ASP A 69 0.05 4.02 15.51
N GLN A 70 -0.41 5.19 15.15
CA GLN A 70 -1.02 5.47 13.86
C GLN A 70 -0.67 6.88 13.42
N THR A 71 -0.56 7.08 12.12
CA THR A 71 -0.43 8.40 11.51
C THR A 71 -1.79 9.02 11.26
N GLY A 72 -1.83 10.34 11.22
CA GLY A 72 -3.02 11.07 10.83
C GLY A 72 -2.73 12.52 10.50
N VAL A 73 -3.75 13.18 9.97
CA VAL A 73 -3.75 14.62 9.71
C VAL A 73 -4.75 15.28 10.64
N SER A 74 -4.27 16.13 11.55
CA SER A 74 -5.15 16.99 12.35
C SER A 74 -5.53 18.22 11.54
N THR A 75 -6.74 18.72 11.77
CA THR A 75 -7.20 20.02 11.25
C THR A 75 -7.82 20.81 12.38
N THR A 76 -7.27 21.98 12.67
CA THR A 76 -7.82 22.93 13.64
C THR A 76 -8.22 24.18 12.90
N GLN A 77 -9.45 24.65 13.11
CA GLN A 77 -9.87 25.93 12.55
C GLN A 77 -9.30 27.08 13.38
N THR A 78 -8.60 28.01 12.72
CA THR A 78 -8.05 29.21 13.35
C THR A 78 -9.12 30.28 13.54
N SER A 79 -8.81 31.30 14.35
CA SER A 79 -9.75 32.39 14.66
C SER A 79 -10.19 33.22 13.45
N ASP A 80 -9.40 33.21 12.38
CA ASP A 80 -9.71 33.82 11.08
C ASP A 80 -10.45 32.88 10.11
N GLY A 81 -10.86 31.70 10.59
CA GLY A 81 -11.66 30.72 9.84
C GLY A 81 -10.87 29.82 8.88
N ARG A 82 -9.53 29.92 8.85
CA ARG A 82 -8.69 29.05 8.02
C ARG A 82 -8.46 27.68 8.66
N ASP A 83 -8.20 26.69 7.82
CA ASP A 83 -7.86 25.33 8.25
C ASP A 83 -6.35 25.23 8.49
N LEU A 84 -5.92 25.07 9.74
CA LEU A 84 -4.53 24.76 10.08
C LEU A 84 -4.36 23.24 10.21
N HIS A 85 -3.48 22.68 9.41
CA HIS A 85 -3.21 21.24 9.37
C HIS A 85 -1.92 20.89 10.10
N ASP A 86 -1.85 19.64 10.60
CA ASP A 86 -0.60 19.07 11.12
C ASP A 86 -0.52 17.56 10.81
N LEU A 87 0.70 17.07 10.58
CA LEU A 87 0.97 15.63 10.45
C LEU A 87 1.32 15.08 11.83
N LEU A 88 0.55 14.12 12.32
CA LEU A 88 0.74 13.58 13.66
C LEU A 88 0.90 12.08 13.67
N CYS A 89 1.50 11.60 14.76
CA CYS A 89 1.44 10.22 15.20
C CYS A 89 0.69 10.18 16.53
N PHE A 90 -0.21 9.21 16.70
CA PHE A 90 -0.98 9.02 17.91
C PHE A 90 -1.05 7.55 18.27
N SER A 91 -1.14 7.26 19.56
CA SER A 91 -1.29 5.90 20.07
C SER A 91 -2.32 5.87 21.18
N SER A 92 -2.71 4.66 21.59
CA SER A 92 -3.64 4.46 22.69
C SER A 92 -3.14 3.35 23.59
N PRO A 93 -3.10 3.56 24.92
CA PRO A 93 -2.65 2.55 25.87
C PRO A 93 -3.58 1.33 25.91
N ASN A 94 -4.78 1.42 25.33
CA ASN A 94 -5.72 0.30 25.23
C ASN A 94 -5.42 -0.64 24.04
N HIS A 95 -4.55 -0.23 23.13
CA HIS A 95 -4.26 -0.93 21.88
C HIS A 95 -2.84 -1.51 21.87
N THR A 96 -2.51 -2.36 22.85
CA THR A 96 -1.23 -3.09 22.91
C THR A 96 -1.36 -4.56 22.51
N ILE A 97 -0.26 -5.17 22.05
CA ILE A 97 -0.22 -6.59 21.63
C ILE A 97 -0.66 -7.53 22.75
N GLU A 98 -0.17 -7.27 23.98
CA GLU A 98 -0.37 -8.12 25.16
C GLU A 98 -1.85 -8.20 25.55
N ARG A 99 -2.60 -7.13 25.27
CA ARG A 99 -4.02 -7.05 25.53
C ARG A 99 -4.82 -7.56 24.33
N VAL A 100 -4.59 -6.96 23.16
CA VAL A 100 -5.43 -7.15 21.97
C VAL A 100 -5.24 -8.53 21.35
N GLY A 101 -4.02 -9.04 21.27
CA GLY A 101 -3.73 -10.33 20.64
C GLY A 101 -4.48 -11.50 21.27
N PRO A 102 -4.32 -11.74 22.60
CA PRO A 102 -5.04 -12.81 23.27
C PRO A 102 -6.57 -12.62 23.30
N GLU A 103 -7.04 -11.38 23.47
CA GLU A 103 -8.47 -11.04 23.53
C GLU A 103 -9.17 -11.38 22.21
N LEU A 104 -8.67 -10.83 21.10
CA LEU A 104 -9.28 -11.02 19.78
C LEU A 104 -9.18 -12.48 19.31
N PHE A 105 -8.05 -13.16 19.57
CA PHE A 105 -7.91 -14.57 19.18
C PHE A 105 -8.92 -15.45 19.90
N LYS A 106 -9.11 -15.27 21.22
CA LYS A 106 -10.11 -16.04 21.98
C LYS A 106 -11.53 -15.73 21.54
N ALA A 107 -11.83 -14.45 21.28
CA ALA A 107 -13.13 -14.04 20.77
C ALA A 107 -13.47 -14.76 19.46
N ALA A 108 -12.51 -14.90 18.55
CA ALA A 108 -12.70 -15.58 17.28
C ALA A 108 -12.64 -17.12 17.37
N ALA A 109 -11.81 -17.69 18.25
CA ALA A 109 -11.61 -19.14 18.40
C ALA A 109 -12.57 -19.82 19.38
N GLY A 110 -13.36 -19.04 20.13
CA GLY A 110 -14.27 -19.52 21.16
C GLY A 110 -13.60 -19.81 22.51
N SER A 111 -14.38 -20.31 23.46
CA SER A 111 -13.95 -20.51 24.86
C SER A 111 -13.55 -21.96 25.17
N THR A 112 -12.52 -22.47 24.48
CA THR A 112 -11.97 -23.82 24.71
C THR A 112 -10.57 -23.79 25.31
N GLY A 113 -10.11 -24.90 25.89
CA GLY A 113 -8.71 -25.04 26.34
C GLY A 113 -7.70 -24.86 25.20
N GLN A 114 -8.05 -25.33 24.00
CA GLN A 114 -7.24 -25.14 22.79
C GLN A 114 -7.18 -23.66 22.38
N ALA A 115 -8.27 -22.91 22.50
CA ALA A 115 -8.28 -21.47 22.22
C ALA A 115 -7.40 -20.69 23.22
N ARG A 116 -7.36 -21.11 24.49
CA ARG A 116 -6.44 -20.52 25.48
C ARG A 116 -4.98 -20.71 25.07
N VAL A 117 -4.57 -21.93 24.75
CA VAL A 117 -3.18 -22.22 24.30
C VAL A 117 -2.88 -21.50 22.99
N GLY A 118 -3.80 -21.55 22.03
CA GLY A 118 -3.68 -20.88 20.73
C GLY A 118 -3.50 -19.37 20.88
N SER A 119 -4.25 -18.72 21.78
CA SER A 119 -4.15 -17.27 22.01
C SER A 119 -2.79 -16.84 22.55
N SER A 120 -2.19 -17.61 23.45
CA SER A 120 -0.84 -17.33 23.97
C SER A 120 0.23 -17.53 22.90
N GLN A 121 0.08 -18.56 22.05
CA GLN A 121 0.99 -18.78 20.93
C GLN A 121 0.86 -17.67 19.88
N PHE A 122 -0.38 -17.28 19.57
CA PHE A 122 -0.69 -16.23 18.62
C PHE A 122 -0.08 -14.88 19.04
N ALA A 123 -0.30 -14.45 20.28
CA ALA A 123 0.24 -13.19 20.80
C ALA A 123 1.77 -13.13 20.75
N ARG A 124 2.46 -14.27 20.97
CA ARG A 124 3.93 -14.35 20.86
C ARG A 124 4.46 -14.23 19.42
N LEU A 125 3.61 -14.44 18.42
CA LEU A 125 3.97 -14.33 17.00
C LEU A 125 3.64 -12.95 16.42
N LEU A 126 2.89 -12.11 17.14
CA LEU A 126 2.71 -10.71 16.77
C LEU A 126 4.01 -9.95 17.03
N ARG A 127 4.49 -9.22 16.03
CA ARG A 127 5.72 -8.43 16.11
C ARG A 127 5.37 -6.96 16.33
N PRO A 128 5.92 -6.28 17.35
CA PRO A 128 5.69 -4.84 17.49
C PRO A 128 6.32 -4.10 16.33
N LEU A 129 5.62 -3.06 15.88
CA LEU A 129 6.10 -2.05 14.94
C LEU A 129 5.50 -0.71 15.36
N ASP A 130 6.23 0.37 15.11
CA ASP A 130 5.82 1.74 15.40
C ASP A 130 6.40 2.72 14.37
N HIS A 131 6.11 4.01 14.54
CA HIS A 131 6.61 5.09 13.70
C HIS A 131 7.85 5.78 14.26
N SER A 132 8.59 5.16 15.19
CA SER A 132 9.77 5.80 15.81
C SER A 132 10.84 6.24 14.81
N GLY A 133 10.98 5.53 13.68
CA GLY A 133 11.85 5.91 12.57
C GLY A 133 11.14 6.63 11.41
N PHE A 134 9.84 6.91 11.53
CA PHE A 134 9.03 7.61 10.53
C PHE A 134 8.69 9.02 10.99
N ASP A 135 9.66 9.93 10.83
CA ASP A 135 9.58 11.32 11.30
C ASP A 135 8.60 12.17 10.47
N GLN A 136 7.52 12.64 11.12
CA GLN A 136 6.50 13.48 10.48
C GLN A 136 7.06 14.81 9.96
N GLY A 137 8.08 15.38 10.63
CA GLY A 137 8.74 16.59 10.18
C GLY A 137 9.44 16.41 8.83
N SER A 138 10.09 15.27 8.65
CA SER A 138 10.72 14.86 7.41
C SER A 138 9.71 14.59 6.30
N ILE A 139 8.56 13.98 6.62
CA ILE A 139 7.48 13.81 5.64
C ILE A 139 6.93 15.16 5.19
N LEU A 140 6.64 16.07 6.13
CA LEU A 140 6.22 17.43 5.79
C LEU A 140 7.26 18.11 4.89
N GLN A 141 8.55 17.98 5.22
CA GLN A 141 9.64 18.53 4.41
C GLN A 141 9.63 18.01 2.97
N SER A 142 9.37 16.71 2.78
CA SER A 142 9.24 16.13 1.44
C SER A 142 7.99 16.62 0.70
N LEU A 143 6.88 16.87 1.41
CA LEU A 143 5.64 17.38 0.82
C LEU A 143 5.67 18.87 0.46
N LEU A 144 6.64 19.64 0.98
CA LEU A 144 6.85 21.05 0.60
C LEU A 144 7.33 21.22 -0.85
N ASP A 145 7.84 20.15 -1.49
CA ASP A 145 8.14 20.15 -2.92
C ASP A 145 6.84 20.18 -3.74
N SER A 146 6.39 21.39 -4.05
CA SER A 146 5.09 21.64 -4.69
C SER A 146 4.97 20.93 -6.04
N ALA A 147 6.04 20.81 -6.83
CA ALA A 147 5.97 20.17 -8.14
C ALA A 147 5.61 18.68 -8.02
N SER A 148 6.26 17.98 -7.08
CA SER A 148 6.01 16.56 -6.82
C SER A 148 4.67 16.34 -6.13
N THR A 149 4.35 17.16 -5.13
CA THR A 149 3.09 17.09 -4.40
C THR A 149 1.89 17.34 -5.33
N GLU A 150 1.92 18.39 -6.15
CA GLU A 150 0.86 18.70 -7.12
C GLU A 150 0.70 17.58 -8.16
N ALA A 151 1.80 16.95 -8.61
CA ALA A 151 1.75 15.81 -9.52
C ALA A 151 1.06 14.58 -8.88
N SER A 152 1.39 14.27 -7.62
CA SER A 152 0.75 13.20 -6.84
C SER A 152 -0.73 13.49 -6.61
N VAL A 153 -1.09 14.71 -6.23
CA VAL A 153 -2.50 15.13 -6.01
C VAL A 153 -3.29 15.07 -7.32
N ALA A 154 -2.72 15.51 -8.44
CA ALA A 154 -3.36 15.40 -9.75
C ALA A 154 -3.61 13.93 -10.15
N ALA A 155 -2.66 13.03 -9.88
CA ALA A 155 -2.82 11.60 -10.13
C ALA A 155 -3.92 10.99 -9.26
N LEU A 156 -3.95 11.34 -7.98
CA LEU A 156 -4.97 10.91 -7.01
C LEU A 156 -6.37 11.31 -7.46
N ILE A 157 -6.59 12.60 -7.80
CA ILE A 157 -7.90 13.12 -8.22
C ILE A 157 -8.38 12.43 -9.49
N ARG A 158 -7.49 12.18 -10.45
CA ARG A 158 -7.86 11.45 -11.69
C ARG A 158 -8.38 10.05 -11.43
N ILE A 159 -7.83 9.35 -10.42
CA ILE A 159 -8.30 8.00 -10.07
C ILE A 159 -9.56 8.06 -9.22
N ALA A 160 -9.58 8.93 -8.21
CA ALA A 160 -10.71 9.04 -7.29
C ALA A 160 -11.97 9.62 -7.96
N THR A 161 -11.78 10.48 -8.97
CA THR A 161 -12.86 11.17 -9.69
C THR A 161 -12.57 11.27 -11.20
N PRO A 162 -12.70 10.17 -11.97
CA PRO A 162 -12.34 10.14 -13.40
C PRO A 162 -13.08 11.16 -14.29
N GLY A 163 -14.24 11.66 -13.85
CA GLY A 163 -15.02 12.67 -14.56
C GLY A 163 -14.69 14.13 -14.19
N TYR A 164 -13.78 14.36 -13.23
CA TYR A 164 -13.42 15.71 -12.81
C TYR A 164 -12.43 16.36 -13.77
N VAL A 165 -12.72 17.58 -14.19
CA VAL A 165 -11.84 18.38 -15.06
C VAL A 165 -11.45 19.66 -14.33
N GLN A 166 -10.16 19.79 -14.03
CA GLN A 166 -9.62 21.01 -13.44
C GLN A 166 -9.60 22.13 -14.49
N SER A 167 -10.20 23.29 -14.16
CA SER A 167 -10.35 24.42 -15.10
C SER A 167 -9.07 25.27 -15.27
N SER A 168 -8.05 25.02 -14.46
CA SER A 168 -6.75 25.72 -14.46
C SER A 168 -5.64 24.74 -14.07
N PRO A 169 -4.35 25.08 -14.20
CA PRO A 169 -3.29 24.25 -13.64
C PRO A 169 -3.55 23.97 -12.15
N LEU A 170 -3.44 22.70 -11.73
CA LEU A 170 -3.69 22.31 -10.35
C LEU A 170 -2.70 23.00 -9.41
N ARG A 171 -3.21 23.60 -8.34
CA ARG A 171 -2.45 24.19 -7.24
C ARG A 171 -2.76 23.43 -5.97
N PHE A 172 -1.74 22.92 -5.31
CA PHE A 172 -1.83 22.30 -3.99
C PHE A 172 -0.51 22.49 -3.27
N ARG A 173 -0.39 23.64 -2.60
CA ARG A 173 0.86 24.12 -2.00
C ARG A 173 0.74 24.11 -0.50
N ILE A 174 1.76 23.57 0.13
CA ILE A 174 1.85 23.52 1.59
C ILE A 174 2.70 24.70 2.06
N GLU A 175 2.12 25.51 2.94
CA GLU A 175 2.77 26.68 3.52
C GLU A 175 2.99 26.46 5.01
N ARG A 176 4.25 26.24 5.40
CA ARG A 176 4.62 25.93 6.77
C ARG A 176 4.48 27.15 7.68
N MET A 177 3.85 26.96 8.82
CA MET A 177 3.69 27.94 9.90
C MET A 177 4.43 27.46 11.16
N SER A 178 4.42 28.27 12.22
CA SER A 178 5.03 27.91 13.51
C SER A 178 4.31 26.76 14.23
N GLN A 179 3.01 26.56 14.01
CA GLN A 179 2.18 25.54 14.69
C GLN A 179 1.41 24.61 13.72
N GLY A 180 2.02 24.28 12.58
CA GLY A 180 1.41 23.43 11.56
C GLY A 180 1.64 24.00 10.16
N PHE A 181 0.69 23.80 9.25
CA PHE A 181 0.76 24.34 7.89
C PHE A 181 -0.62 24.60 7.29
N TYR A 182 -0.66 25.53 6.34
CA TYR A 182 -1.82 25.75 5.49
C TYR A 182 -1.67 25.01 4.16
N VAL A 183 -2.80 24.74 3.52
CA VAL A 183 -2.84 24.25 2.13
C VAL A 183 -3.51 25.31 1.27
N ASP A 184 -2.72 25.95 0.40
CA ASP A 184 -3.23 26.79 -0.68
C ASP A 184 -3.56 25.91 -1.89
N THR A 185 -4.84 25.89 -2.27
CA THR A 185 -5.31 25.06 -3.36
C THR A 185 -6.46 25.68 -4.13
N ASN A 186 -6.51 25.41 -5.43
CA ASN A 186 -7.60 25.78 -6.34
C ASN A 186 -8.50 24.58 -6.68
N ILE A 187 -8.45 23.51 -5.88
CA ILE A 187 -9.32 22.35 -6.06
C ILE A 187 -10.73 22.68 -5.59
N ASP A 188 -11.71 22.43 -6.45
CA ASP A 188 -13.12 22.52 -6.09
C ASP A 188 -13.56 21.22 -5.40
N PHE A 189 -13.37 21.17 -4.07
CA PHE A 189 -13.76 20.01 -3.26
C PHE A 189 -15.28 19.77 -3.25
N VAL A 190 -16.11 20.78 -3.50
CA VAL A 190 -17.56 20.58 -3.61
C VAL A 190 -17.83 19.73 -4.84
N ARG A 191 -17.30 20.16 -6.00
CA ARG A 191 -17.49 19.45 -7.26
C ARG A 191 -16.84 18.06 -7.28
N ILE A 192 -15.65 17.91 -6.69
CA ILE A 192 -15.01 16.59 -6.55
C ILE A 192 -15.88 15.66 -5.73
N ASN A 193 -16.43 16.11 -4.60
CA ASN A 193 -17.27 15.26 -3.76
C ASN A 193 -18.59 14.88 -4.42
N GLU A 194 -19.21 15.76 -5.22
CA GLU A 194 -20.39 15.39 -6.03
C GLU A 194 -20.14 14.18 -6.95
N ILE A 195 -18.92 14.04 -7.48
CA ILE A 195 -18.54 12.92 -8.35
C ILE A 195 -18.16 11.71 -7.50
N TYR A 196 -17.32 11.91 -6.49
CA TYR A 196 -16.85 10.86 -5.59
C TYR A 196 -18.01 10.14 -4.89
N HIS A 197 -19.04 10.90 -4.47
CA HIS A 197 -20.21 10.37 -3.78
C HIS A 197 -21.18 9.58 -4.65
N GLN A 198 -20.94 9.51 -5.96
CA GLN A 198 -21.63 8.57 -6.85
C GLN A 198 -21.19 7.13 -6.61
N LEU A 199 -19.98 6.94 -6.07
CA LEU A 199 -19.37 5.63 -5.82
C LEU A 199 -19.18 5.34 -4.34
N VAL A 200 -19.02 6.36 -3.50
CA VAL A 200 -18.70 6.21 -2.07
C VAL A 200 -19.70 6.99 -1.22
N SER A 201 -20.29 6.35 -0.19
CA SER A 201 -21.23 7.05 0.69
C SER A 201 -20.57 8.25 1.39
N PRO A 202 -21.24 9.41 1.50
CA PRO A 202 -20.78 10.53 2.33
C PRO A 202 -20.57 10.16 3.81
N GLU A 203 -21.32 9.17 4.31
CA GLU A 203 -21.16 8.63 5.67
C GLU A 203 -19.85 7.87 5.85
N HIS A 204 -19.28 7.35 4.75
CA HIS A 204 -17.99 6.71 4.76
C HIS A 204 -16.86 7.75 4.72
N SER A 205 -16.84 8.60 3.70
CA SER A 205 -15.79 9.62 3.54
C SER A 205 -16.16 10.72 2.55
N SER A 206 -15.43 11.83 2.64
CA SER A 206 -15.39 12.91 1.65
C SER A 206 -13.95 13.31 1.39
N ILE A 207 -13.64 13.69 0.16
CA ILE A 207 -12.33 14.20 -0.23
C ILE A 207 -12.21 15.63 0.31
N THR A 208 -11.28 15.82 1.24
CA THR A 208 -10.91 17.11 1.83
C THR A 208 -9.40 17.32 1.70
N LYS A 209 -8.90 18.51 2.03
CA LYS A 209 -7.45 18.76 2.12
C LYS A 209 -6.77 17.75 3.05
N ALA A 210 -7.35 17.52 4.23
CA ALA A 210 -6.83 16.58 5.21
C ALA A 210 -6.84 15.14 4.69
N TYR A 211 -7.87 14.73 3.96
CA TYR A 211 -7.94 13.41 3.34
C TYR A 211 -6.86 13.21 2.26
N VAL A 212 -6.65 14.22 1.41
CA VAL A 212 -5.57 14.20 0.41
C VAL A 212 -4.19 14.11 1.09
N LEU A 213 -3.96 14.92 2.13
CA LEU A 213 -2.72 14.87 2.92
C LEU A 213 -2.51 13.50 3.57
N ALA A 214 -3.56 12.87 4.10
CA ALA A 214 -3.50 11.54 4.70
C ALA A 214 -3.14 10.47 3.67
N LEU A 215 -3.66 10.56 2.43
CA LEU A 215 -3.28 9.65 1.34
C LEU A 215 -1.80 9.83 0.93
N LEU A 216 -1.32 11.07 0.87
CA LEU A 216 0.10 11.35 0.62
C LEU A 216 0.99 10.78 1.73
N GLN A 217 0.67 11.06 3.00
CA GLN A 217 1.37 10.54 4.17
C GLN A 217 1.35 9.00 4.20
N GLY A 218 0.20 8.39 3.92
CA GLY A 218 0.03 6.94 3.90
C GLY A 218 0.85 6.24 2.82
N ALA A 219 1.02 6.86 1.65
CA ALA A 219 1.90 6.33 0.61
C ALA A 219 3.37 6.36 1.03
N TYR A 220 3.82 7.44 1.69
CA TYR A 220 5.15 7.51 2.31
C TYR A 220 5.34 6.42 3.37
N GLU A 221 4.34 6.25 4.24
CA GLU A 221 4.36 5.26 5.32
C GLU A 221 4.40 3.82 4.78
N ALA A 222 3.59 3.49 3.77
CA ALA A 222 3.62 2.18 3.12
C ALA A 222 4.97 1.88 2.46
N THR A 223 5.56 2.89 1.81
CA THR A 223 6.92 2.81 1.24
C THR A 223 7.97 2.58 2.31
N TYR A 224 7.88 3.34 3.40
CA TYR A 224 8.79 3.25 4.54
C TYR A 224 8.76 1.87 5.18
N PHE A 225 7.58 1.30 5.44
CA PHE A 225 7.48 -0.04 6.00
C PHE A 225 7.94 -1.12 5.03
N ALA A 226 7.61 -1.02 3.75
CA ALA A 226 8.11 -1.95 2.74
C ALA A 226 9.65 -1.94 2.67
N ALA A 227 10.27 -0.75 2.73
CA ALA A 227 11.73 -0.60 2.76
C ALA A 227 12.33 -1.10 4.08
N THR A 228 11.68 -0.84 5.21
CA THR A 228 12.11 -1.29 6.55
C THR A 228 12.12 -2.81 6.65
N LEU A 229 11.15 -3.47 6.02
CA LEU A 229 10.95 -4.92 6.04
C LEU A 229 11.59 -5.64 4.83
N ASP A 230 12.36 -4.91 4.01
CA ASP A 230 13.01 -5.38 2.79
C ASP A 230 12.05 -6.19 1.89
N SER A 231 10.88 -5.60 1.63
CA SER A 231 9.75 -6.27 1.01
C SER A 231 9.17 -5.44 -0.13
N GLU A 232 8.45 -6.11 -1.03
CA GLU A 232 7.52 -5.46 -1.96
C GLU A 232 6.28 -4.98 -1.20
N VAL A 233 5.43 -4.20 -1.87
CA VAL A 233 4.24 -3.59 -1.27
C VAL A 233 2.99 -3.87 -2.09
N ALA A 234 1.92 -4.28 -1.42
CA ALA A 234 0.59 -4.34 -2.00
C ALA A 234 -0.05 -2.95 -1.94
N VAL A 235 -0.63 -2.51 -3.05
CA VAL A 235 -1.20 -1.16 -3.17
C VAL A 235 -2.54 -1.17 -3.89
N THR A 236 -3.46 -0.35 -3.41
CA THR A 236 -4.64 0.03 -4.19
C THR A 236 -4.24 0.87 -5.41
N PRO A 237 -5.11 1.04 -6.43
CA PRO A 237 -4.78 1.87 -7.60
C PRO A 237 -4.46 3.33 -7.23
N ILE A 238 -5.10 3.89 -6.20
CA ILE A 238 -4.84 5.24 -5.71
C ILE A 238 -3.45 5.31 -5.06
N GLU A 239 -3.14 4.38 -4.15
CA GLU A 239 -1.84 4.35 -3.48
C GLU A 239 -0.70 4.09 -4.47
N ARG A 240 -0.93 3.24 -5.47
CA ARG A 240 0.04 2.91 -6.52
C ARG A 240 0.59 4.17 -7.18
N VAL A 241 -0.29 5.05 -7.64
CA VAL A 241 0.16 6.26 -8.37
C VAL A 241 0.80 7.28 -7.46
N VAL A 242 0.30 7.43 -6.23
CA VAL A 242 0.90 8.35 -5.25
C VAL A 242 2.29 7.86 -4.88
N GLN A 243 2.44 6.57 -4.57
CA GLN A 243 3.72 5.98 -4.22
C GLN A 243 4.72 6.02 -5.37
N ALA A 244 4.30 5.72 -6.61
CA ALA A 244 5.18 5.82 -7.78
C ALA A 244 5.72 7.26 -7.94
N LYS A 245 4.84 8.27 -7.83
CA LYS A 245 5.24 9.68 -7.89
C LYS A 245 6.14 10.09 -6.73
N THR A 246 5.90 9.57 -5.53
CA THR A 246 6.78 9.77 -4.37
C THR A 246 8.18 9.20 -4.63
N VAL A 247 8.30 7.98 -5.12
CA VAL A 247 9.60 7.36 -5.43
C VAL A 247 10.33 8.13 -6.54
N GLU A 248 9.63 8.49 -7.61
CA GLU A 248 10.17 9.34 -8.69
C GLU A 248 10.68 10.69 -8.14
N ALA A 249 9.91 11.33 -7.25
CA ALA A 249 10.25 12.60 -6.63
C ALA A 249 11.51 12.49 -5.77
N ILE A 250 11.58 11.50 -4.88
CA ILE A 250 12.75 11.23 -4.05
C ILE A 250 13.99 11.08 -4.93
N VAL A 251 13.89 10.30 -6.00
CA VAL A 251 15.04 10.04 -6.86
C VAL A 251 15.44 11.29 -7.66
N ARG A 252 14.48 12.04 -8.19
CA ARG A 252 14.74 13.30 -8.88
C ARG A 252 15.45 14.30 -7.95
N ARG A 253 15.07 14.36 -6.67
CA ARG A 253 15.70 15.26 -5.70
C ARG A 253 17.14 14.90 -5.41
N HIS A 254 17.52 13.64 -5.54
CA HIS A 254 18.89 13.20 -5.25
C HIS A 254 19.76 12.97 -6.50
N THR A 255 19.23 13.17 -7.70
CA THR A 255 19.98 13.00 -8.96
C THR A 255 20.11 14.33 -9.71
N GLN A 256 21.27 14.58 -10.32
CA GLN A 256 21.50 15.77 -11.15
C GLN A 256 21.05 15.58 -12.63
N SER A 257 20.41 14.46 -12.94
CA SER A 257 20.10 14.06 -14.33
C SER A 257 18.64 14.35 -14.67
N GLU A 258 18.41 15.01 -15.82
CA GLU A 258 17.08 15.15 -16.43
C GLU A 258 16.56 13.87 -17.11
N SER A 259 17.30 12.75 -16.99
CA SER A 259 16.87 11.46 -17.55
C SER A 259 15.44 11.13 -17.13
N GLN A 260 14.58 10.83 -18.11
CA GLN A 260 13.22 10.38 -17.86
C GLN A 260 13.26 9.20 -16.89
N ILE A 261 12.71 9.41 -15.69
CA ILE A 261 12.54 8.37 -14.70
C ILE A 261 11.34 7.54 -15.17
N GLU A 262 11.54 6.64 -16.12
CA GLU A 262 10.64 5.49 -16.32
C GLU A 262 11.02 4.43 -15.27
N GLY A 263 10.81 4.76 -14.00
CA GLY A 263 11.22 3.91 -12.88
C GLY A 263 10.42 2.62 -12.77
N PHE A 264 9.25 2.54 -13.42
CA PHE A 264 8.31 1.44 -13.32
C PHE A 264 7.80 0.99 -14.68
N VAL A 265 7.75 -0.34 -14.88
CA VAL A 265 7.10 -0.99 -16.03
C VAL A 265 5.96 -1.88 -15.55
N ASP A 266 4.86 -1.90 -16.30
CA ASP A 266 3.72 -2.79 -16.02
C ASP A 266 4.03 -4.23 -16.46
N LEU A 267 4.00 -5.16 -15.50
CA LEU A 267 3.95 -6.59 -15.76
C LEU A 267 2.50 -7.08 -15.57
N THR A 268 1.89 -7.62 -16.61
CA THR A 268 0.50 -8.13 -16.56
C THR A 268 0.45 -9.62 -16.86
N LEU A 269 -0.13 -10.39 -15.93
CA LEU A 269 -0.53 -11.78 -16.15
C LEU A 269 -2.00 -11.79 -16.56
N SER A 270 -2.27 -12.01 -17.85
CA SER A 270 -3.60 -11.90 -18.46
C SER A 270 -4.56 -13.06 -18.16
N ASP A 271 -4.02 -14.20 -17.75
CA ASP A 271 -4.71 -15.47 -17.56
C ASP A 271 -4.66 -15.93 -16.10
N ALA A 272 -4.66 -14.95 -15.19
CA ALA A 272 -4.91 -15.21 -13.77
C ALA A 272 -6.37 -15.64 -13.54
N ARG A 273 -6.68 -16.10 -12.32
CA ARG A 273 -8.01 -16.52 -11.89
C ARG A 273 -8.52 -15.62 -10.78
N ALA A 274 -9.84 -15.46 -10.70
CA ALA A 274 -10.53 -14.57 -9.75
C ALA A 274 -10.54 -15.11 -8.30
N ILE A 275 -9.35 -15.43 -7.76
CA ILE A 275 -9.17 -16.00 -6.43
C ILE A 275 -9.56 -14.99 -5.35
N ARG A 276 -9.07 -13.75 -5.44
CA ARG A 276 -9.43 -12.67 -4.52
C ARG A 276 -10.94 -12.51 -4.40
N GLU A 277 -11.62 -12.43 -5.53
CA GLU A 277 -13.06 -12.21 -5.62
C GLU A 277 -13.83 -13.39 -5.01
N ALA A 278 -13.41 -14.62 -5.31
CA ALA A 278 -14.03 -15.82 -4.76
C ALA A 278 -13.86 -15.95 -3.24
N VAL A 279 -12.70 -15.55 -2.71
CA VAL A 279 -12.43 -15.52 -1.26
C VAL A 279 -13.23 -14.42 -0.58
N ASN A 280 -13.22 -13.20 -1.12
CA ASN A 280 -13.93 -12.06 -0.56
C ASN A 280 -15.46 -12.26 -0.56
N ALA A 281 -15.99 -12.93 -1.57
CA ALA A 281 -17.41 -13.29 -1.64
C ALA A 281 -17.78 -14.48 -0.72
N GLY A 282 -16.81 -15.13 -0.06
CA GLY A 282 -17.02 -16.30 0.78
C GLY A 282 -17.37 -17.58 0.00
N VAL A 283 -17.35 -17.54 -1.34
CA VAL A 283 -17.57 -18.72 -2.20
C VAL A 283 -16.46 -19.76 -2.01
N VAL A 284 -15.24 -19.28 -1.77
CA VAL A 284 -14.10 -20.12 -1.43
C VAL A 284 -13.62 -19.78 -0.02
N PRO A 285 -13.60 -20.74 0.92
CA PRO A 285 -13.07 -20.47 2.25
C PRO A 285 -11.55 -20.29 2.19
N PHE A 286 -11.02 -19.36 2.99
CA PHE A 286 -9.58 -19.05 3.04
C PHE A 286 -8.70 -20.30 3.33
N ALA A 287 -9.22 -21.28 4.08
CA ALA A 287 -8.53 -22.55 4.34
C ALA A 287 -8.21 -23.34 3.05
N SER A 288 -8.95 -23.14 1.96
CA SER A 288 -8.67 -23.75 0.65
C SER A 288 -7.40 -23.23 0.00
N ILE A 289 -6.96 -22.02 0.36
CA ILE A 289 -5.71 -21.43 -0.11
C ILE A 289 -4.52 -22.24 0.38
N VAL A 290 -4.56 -22.72 1.63
CA VAL A 290 -3.48 -23.51 2.24
C VAL A 290 -3.12 -24.74 1.40
N LYS A 291 -4.12 -25.36 0.75
CA LYS A 291 -3.93 -26.53 -0.12
C LYS A 291 -3.16 -26.23 -1.40
N LEU A 292 -3.11 -24.96 -1.82
CA LEU A 292 -2.36 -24.52 -3.00
C LEU A 292 -0.90 -24.14 -2.65
N LEU A 293 -0.60 -23.89 -1.38
CA LEU A 293 0.70 -23.34 -0.98
C LEU A 293 1.85 -24.33 -1.16
N ASP A 294 1.59 -25.64 -1.01
CA ASP A 294 2.60 -26.67 -1.26
C ASP A 294 3.03 -26.71 -2.74
N SER A 295 2.08 -26.51 -3.66
CA SER A 295 2.36 -26.39 -5.09
C SER A 295 3.09 -25.08 -5.41
N ALA A 296 2.66 -23.97 -4.78
CA ALA A 296 3.29 -22.67 -4.94
C ALA A 296 4.76 -22.68 -4.47
N ASP A 297 5.08 -23.38 -3.38
CA ASP A 297 6.44 -23.48 -2.84
C ASP A 297 7.40 -24.21 -3.79
N LYS A 298 6.99 -25.40 -4.25
CA LYS A 298 7.82 -26.23 -5.14
C LYS A 298 8.24 -25.45 -6.39
N PHE A 299 7.33 -24.63 -6.92
CA PHE A 299 7.59 -23.88 -8.12
C PHE A 299 8.29 -22.55 -7.86
N ARG A 300 8.07 -21.89 -6.71
CA ARG A 300 8.86 -20.71 -6.33
C ARG A 300 10.35 -21.00 -6.23
N HIS A 301 10.70 -22.14 -5.63
CA HIS A 301 12.10 -22.56 -5.54
C HIS A 301 12.74 -22.66 -6.94
N TRP A 302 12.01 -23.22 -7.90
CA TRP A 302 12.42 -23.26 -9.30
C TRP A 302 12.50 -21.88 -9.97
N LEU A 303 11.57 -20.96 -9.65
CA LEU A 303 11.53 -19.61 -10.24
C LEU A 303 12.72 -18.73 -9.80
N GLN A 304 13.28 -18.96 -8.61
CA GLN A 304 14.47 -18.23 -8.12
C GLN A 304 15.72 -18.47 -8.99
N GLU A 305 15.74 -19.54 -9.78
CA GLU A 305 16.87 -19.91 -10.64
C GLU A 305 16.74 -19.37 -12.08
N GLN A 306 15.68 -18.62 -12.38
CA GLN A 306 15.32 -18.22 -13.75
C GLN A 306 15.15 -16.69 -13.88
N PRO A 307 15.41 -16.10 -15.06
CA PRO A 307 15.09 -14.70 -15.31
C PRO A 307 13.57 -14.48 -15.27
N ILE A 308 13.13 -13.43 -14.57
CA ILE A 308 11.70 -13.13 -14.43
C ILE A 308 11.15 -12.58 -15.75
N GLU A 309 10.47 -13.43 -16.50
CA GLU A 309 9.74 -13.07 -17.72
C GLU A 309 8.26 -13.45 -17.62
N THR A 310 7.39 -12.73 -18.34
CA THR A 310 5.93 -12.95 -18.30
C THR A 310 5.54 -14.40 -18.64
N GLY A 311 6.25 -15.04 -19.57
CA GLY A 311 6.02 -16.45 -19.92
C GLY A 311 6.29 -17.39 -18.75
N LEU A 312 7.31 -17.10 -17.96
CA LEU A 312 7.69 -17.88 -16.77
C LEU A 312 6.66 -17.73 -15.65
N LEU A 313 6.22 -16.49 -15.38
CA LEU A 313 5.18 -16.20 -14.40
C LEU A 313 3.85 -16.87 -14.75
N ARG A 314 3.51 -16.90 -16.05
CA ARG A 314 2.34 -17.63 -16.54
C ARG A 314 2.47 -19.12 -16.29
N ALA A 315 3.59 -19.73 -16.67
CA ALA A 315 3.82 -21.16 -16.46
C ALA A 315 3.76 -21.53 -14.97
N TYR A 316 4.37 -20.71 -14.11
CA TYR A 316 4.27 -20.80 -12.64
C TYR A 316 2.83 -20.81 -12.18
N TYR A 317 2.07 -19.80 -12.60
CA TYR A 317 0.70 -19.62 -12.13
C TYR A 317 -0.18 -20.79 -12.55
N GLN A 318 -0.14 -21.17 -13.83
CA GLN A 318 -0.91 -22.29 -14.38
C GLN A 318 -0.56 -23.61 -13.69
N ALA A 319 0.73 -23.88 -13.46
CA ALA A 319 1.15 -25.08 -12.74
C ALA A 319 0.67 -25.10 -11.29
N THR A 320 0.68 -23.96 -10.61
CA THR A 320 0.24 -23.83 -9.21
C THR A 320 -1.25 -24.14 -9.03
N ILE A 321 -2.09 -23.69 -9.97
CA ILE A 321 -3.54 -23.86 -9.89
C ILE A 321 -4.05 -25.13 -10.59
N LYS A 322 -3.22 -25.81 -11.38
CA LYS A 322 -3.63 -26.94 -12.22
C LYS A 322 -4.39 -27.99 -11.41
N ASP A 323 -5.50 -28.48 -11.98
CA ASP A 323 -6.37 -29.50 -11.38
C ASP A 323 -6.98 -29.13 -10.01
N SER A 324 -6.87 -27.86 -9.60
CA SER A 324 -7.44 -27.34 -8.36
C SER A 324 -8.78 -26.63 -8.57
N TRP A 325 -9.43 -26.22 -7.47
CA TRP A 325 -10.63 -25.38 -7.52
C TRP A 325 -10.36 -24.03 -8.19
N ALA A 326 -9.14 -23.50 -8.07
CA ALA A 326 -8.78 -22.19 -8.61
C ALA A 326 -8.79 -22.17 -10.14
N ASP A 327 -8.44 -23.29 -10.79
CA ASP A 327 -8.46 -23.41 -12.26
C ASP A 327 -9.87 -23.31 -12.86
N ARG A 328 -10.90 -23.52 -12.06
CA ARG A 328 -12.30 -23.45 -12.48
C ARG A 328 -12.90 -22.05 -12.38
N LEU A 329 -12.17 -21.10 -11.79
CA LEU A 329 -12.66 -19.74 -11.60
C LEU A 329 -12.62 -18.94 -12.92
N PRO A 330 -13.41 -17.86 -13.01
CA PRO A 330 -13.31 -16.90 -14.10
C PRO A 330 -11.90 -16.35 -14.26
N GLY A 331 -11.51 -16.10 -15.51
CA GLY A 331 -10.23 -15.47 -15.82
C GLY A 331 -10.22 -14.00 -15.43
N LYS A 332 -9.07 -13.53 -14.95
CA LYS A 332 -8.78 -12.12 -14.68
C LYS A 332 -7.32 -11.79 -14.98
N SER A 333 -6.96 -10.51 -14.88
CA SER A 333 -5.57 -10.09 -14.94
C SER A 333 -5.00 -9.80 -13.55
N ALA A 334 -3.80 -10.29 -13.25
CA ALA A 334 -2.99 -9.82 -12.13
C ALA A 334 -1.91 -8.86 -12.65
N ARG A 335 -1.56 -7.82 -11.89
CA ARG A 335 -0.62 -6.77 -12.33
C ARG A 335 0.39 -6.40 -11.27
N TRP A 336 1.60 -6.13 -11.74
CA TRP A 336 2.70 -5.61 -10.94
C TRP A 336 3.26 -4.35 -11.60
N SER A 337 3.57 -3.35 -10.77
CA SER A 337 4.43 -2.23 -11.16
C SER A 337 5.85 -2.63 -10.82
N VAL A 338 6.63 -3.03 -11.82
CA VAL A 338 7.99 -3.53 -11.63
C VAL A 338 8.95 -2.34 -11.70
N PHE A 339 9.53 -2.00 -10.55
CA PHE A 339 10.66 -1.07 -10.51
C PHE A 339 11.85 -1.60 -11.32
N THR A 340 12.19 -0.95 -12.44
CA THR A 340 13.27 -1.34 -13.37
C THR A 340 14.63 -0.78 -13.00
N GLY A 341 14.69 -0.02 -11.91
CA GLY A 341 15.87 0.72 -11.54
C GLY A 341 15.83 2.12 -12.13
N ILE A 342 16.51 3.01 -11.44
CA ILE A 342 16.85 4.34 -11.93
C ILE A 342 18.37 4.33 -12.04
N GLY A 343 18.97 5.11 -12.95
CA GLY A 343 20.43 5.17 -13.20
C GLY A 343 21.23 5.71 -12.01
N LEU A 344 21.10 5.04 -10.87
CA LEU A 344 21.63 5.39 -9.56
C LEU A 344 22.99 4.71 -9.42
N THR A 345 24.07 5.42 -9.73
CA THR A 345 25.42 5.00 -9.36
C THR A 345 25.81 5.69 -8.05
N ALA A 346 26.60 5.04 -7.19
CA ALA A 346 27.11 5.66 -5.96
C ALA A 346 27.84 6.99 -6.25
N ASP A 347 28.52 7.07 -7.40
CA ASP A 347 29.20 8.27 -7.88
C ASP A 347 28.25 9.41 -8.29
N ALA A 348 27.03 9.09 -8.75
CA ALA A 348 26.00 10.10 -9.05
C ALA A 348 25.48 10.81 -7.78
N PHE A 349 25.65 10.19 -6.61
CA PHE A 349 25.36 10.79 -5.30
C PHE A 349 26.59 11.45 -4.65
N GLY A 350 27.78 11.36 -5.27
CA GLY A 350 29.06 11.62 -4.61
C GLY A 350 30.01 12.49 -5.39
N THR A 351 29.79 13.82 -5.39
CA THR A 351 30.88 14.83 -5.45
C THR A 351 30.48 16.18 -4.86
N ALA A 352 29.19 16.48 -4.70
CA ALA A 352 28.77 17.65 -3.94
C ALA A 352 28.71 17.30 -2.45
N PRO A 353 29.36 18.04 -1.54
CA PRO A 353 28.95 18.03 -0.13
C PRO A 353 27.45 18.29 -0.11
N TRP A 354 26.74 17.61 0.78
CA TRP A 354 25.29 17.54 1.00
C TRP A 354 24.46 18.87 1.00
N GLY A 355 25.01 19.99 0.52
CA GLY A 355 24.40 21.32 0.44
C GLY A 355 24.48 22.03 -0.90
N THR A 356 24.71 21.36 -2.04
CA THR A 356 24.68 22.03 -3.38
C THR A 356 23.75 21.36 -4.40
N LEU A 357 22.51 21.08 -4.00
CA LEU A 357 21.39 21.01 -4.94
C LEU A 357 20.57 22.29 -4.73
N ALA A 358 20.61 23.19 -5.69
CA ALA A 358 19.99 24.51 -5.57
C ALA A 358 18.49 24.37 -5.25
N GLY A 359 18.09 24.82 -4.05
CA GLY A 359 16.68 25.09 -3.70
C GLY A 359 15.83 23.93 -3.18
N VAL A 360 16.31 22.68 -3.19
CA VAL A 360 15.52 21.53 -2.71
C VAL A 360 16.11 20.99 -1.40
N ALA A 361 15.36 21.11 -0.31
CA ALA A 361 15.73 20.53 0.97
C ALA A 361 15.45 19.01 0.99
N ILE A 362 16.51 18.22 1.14
CA ILE A 362 16.44 16.76 1.29
C ILE A 362 16.00 16.41 2.72
N SER A 363 14.99 15.55 2.88
CA SER A 363 14.52 15.09 4.18
C SER A 363 15.22 13.81 4.66
N ALA A 364 15.12 13.49 5.95
CA ALA A 364 15.66 12.24 6.49
C ALA A 364 14.91 11.01 5.96
N ALA A 365 13.58 11.14 5.73
CA ALA A 365 12.77 10.08 5.12
C ALA A 365 13.21 9.79 3.69
N ASP A 366 13.48 10.82 2.89
CA ASP A 366 14.00 10.67 1.53
C ASP A 366 15.38 9.99 1.56
N SER A 367 16.26 10.43 2.46
CA SER A 367 17.61 9.86 2.62
C SER A 367 17.58 8.37 3.00
N PHE A 368 16.69 7.97 3.90
CA PHE A 368 16.49 6.57 4.27
C PHE A 368 16.05 5.72 3.08
N LEU A 369 15.08 6.20 2.29
CA LEU A 369 14.59 5.46 1.12
C LEU A 369 15.64 5.36 0.02
N VAL A 370 16.44 6.42 -0.19
CA VAL A 370 17.58 6.40 -1.12
C VAL A 370 18.64 5.39 -0.68
N ASP A 371 19.02 5.37 0.59
CA ASP A 371 19.98 4.38 1.12
C ASP A 371 19.50 2.95 0.89
N LYS A 372 18.21 2.68 1.10
CA LYS A 372 17.58 1.38 0.80
C LYS A 372 17.65 1.02 -0.68
N LEU A 373 17.32 1.96 -1.57
CA LEU A 373 17.42 1.75 -3.03
C LEU A 373 18.85 1.44 -3.47
N ILE A 374 19.84 2.17 -2.94
CA ILE A 374 21.28 1.96 -3.24
C ILE A 374 21.72 0.58 -2.74
N LYS A 375 21.22 0.14 -1.59
CA LYS A 375 21.48 -1.20 -1.03
C LYS A 375 20.73 -2.33 -1.75
N GLY A 376 20.01 -2.02 -2.82
CA GLY A 376 19.38 -3.00 -3.71
C GLY A 376 17.93 -3.32 -3.39
N TRP A 377 17.29 -2.62 -2.45
CA TRP A 377 15.84 -2.74 -2.27
C TRP A 377 15.12 -2.26 -3.53
N LYS A 378 14.10 -3.01 -3.95
CA LYS A 378 13.29 -2.71 -5.14
C LYS A 378 11.84 -2.54 -4.73
N PRO A 379 11.23 -1.35 -4.88
CA PRO A 379 9.86 -1.08 -4.48
C PRO A 379 8.85 -1.62 -5.51
N HIS A 380 8.94 -2.90 -5.88
CA HIS A 380 7.91 -3.48 -6.74
C HIS A 380 6.56 -3.43 -6.04
N GLN A 381 5.51 -3.18 -6.83
CA GLN A 381 4.16 -3.01 -6.33
C GLN A 381 3.27 -4.11 -6.90
N PHE A 382 2.54 -4.82 -6.04
CA PHE A 382 1.42 -5.65 -6.47
C PHE A 382 0.14 -4.82 -6.42
N VAL A 383 -0.59 -4.75 -7.54
CA VAL A 383 -1.73 -3.85 -7.67
C VAL A 383 -3.02 -4.57 -7.34
N GLU A 384 -3.65 -4.18 -6.23
CA GLU A 384 -4.93 -4.73 -5.79
C GLU A 384 -6.10 -4.10 -6.54
N GLY A 385 -6.70 -4.78 -7.52
CA GLY A 385 -7.99 -4.33 -8.08
C GLY A 385 -8.31 -4.87 -9.45
N ASP A 386 -9.59 -4.93 -9.78
CA ASP A 386 -10.05 -5.10 -11.16
C ASP A 386 -9.90 -3.76 -11.91
N LEU A 387 -9.00 -3.70 -12.87
CA LEU A 387 -8.80 -2.50 -13.71
C LEU A 387 -9.90 -2.30 -14.76
N LYS A 388 -10.84 -3.23 -14.89
CA LYS A 388 -12.00 -3.05 -15.77
C LYS A 388 -12.88 -1.88 -15.31
N SER A 389 -13.04 -1.62 -14.02
CA SER A 389 -13.82 -0.47 -13.55
C SER A 389 -13.18 0.87 -13.90
N LEU A 390 -11.84 0.93 -13.96
CA LEU A 390 -11.09 2.16 -14.25
C LEU A 390 -11.08 2.55 -15.74
N PHE A 391 -11.39 1.62 -16.65
CA PHE A 391 -11.36 1.85 -18.10
C PHE A 391 -12.63 1.45 -18.87
N SER A 392 -13.62 0.79 -18.24
CA SER A 392 -14.81 0.30 -18.95
C SER A 392 -15.85 1.37 -19.28
N GLU A 393 -15.83 2.54 -18.63
CA GLU A 393 -16.73 3.64 -19.00
C GLU A 393 -16.20 4.53 -20.13
N ALA A 394 -14.90 4.47 -20.46
CA ALA A 394 -14.33 5.25 -21.55
C ALA A 394 -14.66 4.68 -22.94
N LYS A 395 -15.04 3.40 -23.05
CA LYS A 395 -15.33 2.76 -24.35
C LYS A 395 -16.81 2.72 -24.75
N SER A 396 -17.77 2.97 -23.85
CA SER A 396 -19.19 3.00 -24.26
C SER A 396 -19.63 4.32 -24.90
N LYS A 397 -18.80 5.38 -24.85
CA LYS A 397 -19.07 6.67 -25.49
C LYS A 397 -18.37 6.88 -26.84
N MET A 398 -17.67 5.88 -27.37
CA MET A 398 -16.95 5.99 -28.66
C MET A 398 -17.40 5.01 -29.76
N SER A 399 -18.49 4.25 -29.57
CA SER A 399 -19.11 3.47 -30.67
C SER A 399 -20.56 3.90 -30.97
N GLY A 400 -20.85 5.18 -30.79
CA GLY A 400 -22.14 5.78 -31.15
C GLY A 400 -21.97 6.91 -32.15
N LYS A 401 -21.55 6.57 -33.37
CA LYS A 401 -21.92 7.27 -34.63
C LYS A 401 -21.54 6.42 -35.82
#